data_AF-A0A6N1C9U8-F1
#
_entry.id   AF-A0A6N1C9U8-F1
#
_cell.length_a   1.000
_cell.length_b   1.000
_cell.length_c   1.000
_cell.angle_alpha   90.00
_cell.angle_beta   90.00
_cell.angle_gamma   90.00
#
_symmetry.space_group_name_H-M   'P 1'
#
loop_
_entity.id
_entity.type
_entity.pdbx_description
1 polymer ?
#
loop_
_entity_poly.entity_id
_entity_poly.type
_entity_poly.pdbx_seq_one_letter_code
_entity_poly.pdbx_strand_id
1 'polypeptide(L)'
;MSTDKNQFDDWLKKNLVRDLVFRALVWLIISGIATYFAIHTLNIQPLDYLDRMGNSLGRLVNSVGSASILLCVPALMFKDLEASIKNPTLKAFMGRGFAGVIRRLAGDLSLWTLGAVITLSSSFLMVATIVEVKRSDYLPLGLFSITALMMITGVGAINFFVRRSAPTPLTTLTNNPILISLVYGLATALLVFIVLKQLQFI
;
A
#
# COMPACT_ATOMS: atom_id res chain seq x y z
N MET A 1 25.20 12.75 7.12
CA MET A 1 25.63 11.79 6.08
C MET A 1 24.64 11.87 4.93
N SER A 2 24.97 12.61 3.88
CA SER A 2 24.21 12.58 2.64
C SER A 2 24.61 11.31 1.90
N THR A 3 23.74 10.29 1.92
CA THR A 3 23.85 9.18 0.97
C THR A 3 23.98 9.74 -0.43
N ASP A 4 24.98 9.29 -1.17
CA ASP A 4 25.38 9.79 -2.48
C ASP A 4 24.15 10.06 -3.37
N LYS A 5 23.96 11.32 -3.76
CA LYS A 5 22.98 11.73 -4.76
C LYS A 5 23.43 11.14 -6.10
N ASN A 6 22.96 9.93 -6.38
CA ASN A 6 23.28 9.22 -7.60
C ASN A 6 22.32 9.67 -8.71
N GLN A 7 22.81 9.86 -9.94
CA GLN A 7 21.98 10.34 -11.06
C GLN A 7 20.77 9.44 -11.31
N PHE A 8 20.92 8.14 -11.02
CA PHE A 8 19.83 7.17 -11.08
C PHE A 8 18.73 7.45 -10.05
N ASP A 9 19.06 7.86 -8.83
CA ASP A 9 18.10 8.11 -7.75
C ASP A 9 17.32 9.43 -8.02
N ASP A 10 18.01 10.45 -8.52
CA ASP A 10 17.39 11.69 -8.99
C ASP A 10 16.51 11.46 -10.22
N TRP A 11 16.94 10.59 -11.15
CA TRP A 11 16.09 10.13 -12.24
C TRP A 11 14.86 9.43 -11.64
N LEU A 12 15.01 8.39 -10.83
CA LEU A 12 13.91 7.62 -10.26
C LEU A 12 12.83 8.52 -9.61
N LYS A 13 13.26 9.44 -8.74
CA LYS A 13 12.41 10.34 -7.94
C LYS A 13 11.66 11.40 -8.75
N LYS A 14 12.07 11.71 -9.99
CA LYS A 14 11.34 12.64 -10.87
C LYS A 14 9.94 12.16 -11.23
N ASN A 15 9.68 10.85 -11.21
CA ASN A 15 8.37 10.30 -11.49
C ASN A 15 8.00 9.27 -10.42
N LEU A 16 7.00 9.58 -9.61
CA LEU A 16 6.51 8.71 -8.53
C LEU A 16 6.04 7.34 -9.03
N VAL A 17 5.47 7.28 -10.23
CA VAL A 17 5.05 6.00 -10.83
C VAL A 17 6.29 5.14 -11.11
N ARG A 18 7.37 5.75 -11.61
CA ARG A 18 8.63 5.05 -11.84
C ARG A 18 9.26 4.57 -10.52
N ASP A 19 9.28 5.41 -9.48
CA ASP A 19 9.77 5.00 -8.16
C ASP A 19 8.96 3.81 -7.61
N LEU A 20 7.64 3.84 -7.76
CA LEU A 20 6.76 2.74 -7.36
C LEU A 20 7.02 1.45 -8.15
N VAL A 21 7.11 1.53 -9.48
CA VAL A 21 7.39 0.37 -10.34
C VAL A 21 8.77 -0.21 -10.02
N PHE A 22 9.79 0.62 -9.82
CA PHE A 22 11.11 0.14 -9.44
C PHE A 22 11.08 -0.60 -8.10
N ARG A 23 10.42 -0.05 -7.08
CA ARG A 23 10.27 -0.72 -5.78
C ARG A 23 9.49 -2.03 -5.90
N ALA A 24 8.43 -2.06 -6.71
CA ALA A 24 7.67 -3.27 -7.02
C ALA A 24 8.56 -4.35 -7.63
N LEU A 25 9.41 -4.00 -8.60
CA LEU A 25 10.38 -4.92 -9.21
C LEU A 25 11.40 -5.43 -8.20
N VAL A 26 11.94 -4.55 -7.34
CA VAL A 26 12.87 -4.95 -6.27
C VAL A 26 12.22 -5.94 -5.31
N TRP A 27 10.99 -5.69 -4.85
CA TRP A 27 10.28 -6.65 -3.98
C TRP A 27 9.98 -7.96 -4.67
N LEU A 28 9.61 -7.93 -5.96
CA LEU A 28 9.36 -9.14 -6.74
C LEU A 28 10.64 -9.99 -6.85
N ILE A 29 11.79 -9.37 -7.13
CA ILE A 29 13.08 -10.07 -7.22
C ILE A 29 13.47 -10.66 -5.86
N ILE A 30 13.40 -9.86 -4.79
CA ILE A 30 13.75 -10.32 -3.43
C ILE A 30 12.85 -11.49 -3.02
N SER A 31 11.55 -11.37 -3.25
CA SER A 31 10.56 -12.40 -2.94
C SER A 31 10.82 -13.69 -3.72
N GLY A 32 11.08 -13.58 -5.02
CA GLY A 32 11.39 -14.73 -5.87
C GLY A 32 12.66 -15.45 -5.41
N ILE A 33 13.74 -14.72 -5.12
CA ILE A 33 14.99 -15.30 -4.60
C ILE A 33 14.78 -15.93 -3.22
N ALA A 34 14.05 -15.27 -2.32
CA ALA A 34 13.76 -15.79 -0.99
C ALA A 34 12.94 -17.09 -1.04
N THR A 35 11.93 -17.14 -1.91
CA THR A 35 11.09 -18.32 -2.15
C THR A 35 11.92 -19.45 -2.73
N TYR A 36 12.74 -19.15 -3.75
CA TYR A 36 13.66 -20.11 -4.35
C TYR A 36 14.60 -20.73 -3.32
N PHE A 37 15.25 -19.90 -2.51
CA PHE A 37 16.20 -20.35 -1.50
C PHE A 37 15.52 -21.17 -0.40
N ALA A 38 14.34 -20.76 0.05
CA ALA A 38 13.56 -21.49 1.04
C ALA A 38 13.18 -22.90 0.56
N ILE A 39 12.76 -23.03 -0.70
CA ILE A 39 12.33 -24.31 -1.26
C ILE A 39 13.53 -25.19 -1.60
N HIS A 40 14.50 -24.67 -2.36
CA HIS A 40 15.57 -25.49 -2.93
C HIS A 40 16.80 -25.62 -2.04
N THR A 41 17.09 -24.65 -1.18
CA THR A 41 18.28 -24.68 -0.32
C THR A 41 17.95 -25.11 1.10
N LEU A 42 16.83 -24.61 1.66
CA LEU A 42 16.39 -24.99 3.00
C LEU A 42 15.47 -26.22 3.01
N ASN A 43 15.14 -26.80 1.85
CA ASN A 43 14.26 -27.96 1.69
C ASN A 43 12.91 -27.81 2.39
N ILE A 44 12.38 -26.58 2.45
CA ILE A 44 11.03 -26.35 2.97
C ILE A 44 10.04 -26.78 1.89
N GLN A 45 9.05 -27.61 2.25
CA GLN A 45 8.02 -28.01 1.30
C GLN A 45 7.29 -26.76 0.75
N PRO A 46 7.05 -26.66 -0.57
CA PRO A 46 6.47 -25.46 -1.18
C PRO A 46 5.14 -25.02 -0.56
N LEU A 47 4.27 -25.99 -0.23
CA LEU A 47 2.99 -25.73 0.41
C LEU A 47 3.14 -25.26 1.86
N ASP A 48 4.07 -25.85 2.63
CA ASP A 48 4.36 -25.43 4.00
C ASP A 48 4.95 -24.01 4.04
N TYR A 49 5.79 -23.66 3.08
CA TYR A 49 6.32 -22.30 2.94
C TYR A 49 5.19 -21.29 2.73
N LEU A 50 4.28 -21.62 1.81
CA LEU A 50 3.13 -20.78 1.47
C LEU A 50 2.17 -20.64 2.65
N ASP A 51 1.88 -21.72 3.37
CA ASP A 51 1.01 -21.69 4.54
C ASP A 51 1.61 -20.85 5.69
N ARG A 52 2.91 -21.02 5.98
CA ARG A 52 3.62 -20.19 6.97
C ARG A 52 3.62 -18.71 6.60
N MET A 53 3.86 -18.41 5.33
CA MET A 53 3.85 -17.05 4.82
C MET A 53 2.45 -16.46 4.84
N GLY A 54 1.42 -17.20 4.43
CA GLY A 54 0.02 -16.77 4.49
C GLY A 54 -0.44 -16.49 5.92
N ASN A 55 -0.10 -17.37 6.86
CA ASN A 55 -0.45 -17.21 8.27
C ASN A 55 0.24 -16.01 8.95
N SER A 56 1.50 -15.73 8.60
CA SER A 56 2.25 -14.62 9.20
C SER A 56 2.02 -13.31 8.45
N LEU A 57 2.42 -13.27 7.18
CA LEU A 57 2.38 -12.10 6.33
C LEU A 57 0.95 -11.73 5.94
N GLY A 58 0.06 -12.70 5.71
CA GLY A 58 -1.35 -12.42 5.42
C GLY A 58 -2.08 -11.74 6.59
N ARG A 59 -1.84 -12.18 7.84
CA ARG A 59 -2.37 -11.52 9.04
C ARG A 59 -1.82 -10.10 9.20
N LEU A 60 -0.54 -9.90 8.92
CA LEU A 60 0.07 -8.56 8.94
C LEU A 60 -0.49 -7.66 7.83
N VAL A 61 -0.68 -8.17 6.62
CA VAL A 61 -1.32 -7.43 5.52
C VAL A 61 -2.74 -7.03 5.90
N ASN A 62 -3.52 -7.90 6.53
CA ASN A 62 -4.88 -7.55 6.97
C ASN A 62 -4.87 -6.49 8.07
N SER A 63 -4.03 -6.63 9.09
CA SER A 63 -3.99 -5.69 10.22
C SER A 63 -3.32 -4.36 9.86
N VAL A 64 -2.06 -4.40 9.45
CA VAL A 64 -1.26 -3.23 9.06
C VAL A 64 -1.81 -2.59 7.79
N GLY A 65 -2.26 -3.37 6.82
CA GLY A 65 -2.86 -2.83 5.59
C GLY A 65 -4.17 -2.10 5.85
N SER A 66 -5.04 -2.62 6.73
CA SER A 66 -6.26 -1.91 7.13
C SER A 66 -5.94 -0.60 7.85
N ALA A 67 -5.00 -0.63 8.80
CA ALA A 67 -4.53 0.57 9.50
C ALA A 67 -3.90 1.58 8.52
N SER A 68 -3.13 1.10 7.54
CA SER A 68 -2.52 1.92 6.50
C SER A 68 -3.57 2.64 5.66
N ILE A 69 -4.58 1.92 5.15
CA ILE A 69 -5.65 2.52 4.33
C ILE A 69 -6.44 3.54 5.16
N LEU A 70 -6.73 3.22 6.42
CA LEU A 70 -7.43 4.11 7.34
C LEU A 70 -6.65 5.40 7.60
N LEU A 71 -5.32 5.34 7.69
CA LEU A 71 -4.44 6.50 7.82
C LEU A 71 -4.30 7.30 6.51
N CYS A 72 -4.48 6.67 5.35
CA CYS A 72 -4.38 7.34 4.05
C CYS A 72 -5.51 8.36 3.84
N VAL A 73 -6.72 8.11 4.34
CA VAL A 73 -7.86 9.03 4.20
C VAL A 73 -7.62 10.39 4.89
N PRO A 74 -7.29 10.46 6.19
CA PRO A 74 -6.95 11.73 6.84
C PRO A 74 -5.66 12.34 6.28
N ALA A 75 -4.69 11.55 5.81
CA ALA A 75 -3.51 12.06 5.14
C ALA A 75 -3.84 12.82 3.85
N LEU A 76 -4.76 12.31 3.04
CA LEU A 76 -5.25 12.99 1.83
C LEU A 76 -6.07 14.23 2.19
N MET A 77 -6.91 14.16 3.22
CA MET A 77 -7.66 15.30 3.73
C MET A 77 -6.73 16.45 4.11
N PHE A 78 -5.69 16.20 4.92
CA PHE A 78 -4.75 17.23 5.33
C PHE A 78 -4.00 17.84 4.15
N LYS A 79 -3.66 17.04 3.14
CA LYS A 79 -3.04 17.53 1.91
C LYS A 79 -3.95 18.50 1.16
N ASP A 80 -5.22 18.16 1.03
CA ASP A 80 -6.19 18.98 0.31
C ASP A 80 -6.55 20.25 1.09
N LEU A 81 -6.66 20.14 2.41
CA LEU A 81 -6.86 21.29 3.29
C LEU A 81 -5.66 22.24 3.28
N GLU A 82 -4.42 21.74 3.22
CA GLU A 82 -3.22 22.58 3.07
C GLU A 82 -3.29 23.44 1.80
N ALA A 83 -3.88 22.93 0.73
CA ALA A 83 -4.04 23.64 -0.53
C ALA A 83 -5.18 24.67 -0.50
N SER A 84 -6.30 24.36 0.17
CA SER A 84 -7.51 25.22 0.18
C SER A 84 -7.57 26.24 1.33
N ILE A 85 -6.83 26.06 2.42
CA ILE A 85 -6.84 26.98 3.56
C ILE A 85 -5.96 28.22 3.29
N LYS A 86 -6.54 29.41 3.49
CA LYS A 86 -5.85 30.70 3.36
C LYS A 86 -5.09 31.13 4.62
N ASN A 87 -5.50 30.66 5.79
CA ASN A 87 -4.88 31.03 7.07
C ASN A 87 -3.50 30.36 7.22
N PRO A 88 -2.41 31.14 7.41
CA PRO A 88 -1.04 30.62 7.44
C PRO A 88 -0.73 29.68 8.61
N THR A 89 -1.31 29.90 9.80
CA THR A 89 -1.06 29.01 10.96
C THR A 89 -1.71 27.65 10.78
N LEU A 90 -2.97 27.64 10.32
CA LEU A 90 -3.69 26.40 9.99
C LEU A 90 -3.02 25.66 8.83
N LYS A 91 -2.56 26.39 7.81
CA LYS A 91 -1.82 25.79 6.69
C LYS A 91 -0.51 25.14 7.14
N ALA A 92 0.26 25.80 8.01
CA ALA A 92 1.48 25.24 8.57
C ALA A 92 1.23 23.97 9.40
N PHE A 93 0.13 23.92 10.16
CA PHE A 93 -0.28 22.72 10.88
C PHE A 93 -0.56 21.55 9.93
N MET A 94 -1.30 21.78 8.84
CA MET A 94 -1.65 20.76 7.84
C MET A 94 -0.44 20.21 7.05
N GLY A 95 0.63 21.01 6.91
CA GLY A 95 1.83 20.64 6.14
C GLY A 95 3.01 20.10 6.96
N ARG A 96 3.28 20.66 8.16
CA ARG A 96 4.54 20.41 8.90
C ARG A 96 4.37 19.88 10.33
N GLY A 97 3.17 20.00 10.92
CA GLY A 97 2.88 19.52 12.27
C GLY A 97 2.49 18.04 12.34
N PHE A 98 1.59 17.71 13.25
CA PHE A 98 1.05 16.35 13.41
C PHE A 98 0.46 15.78 12.11
N ALA A 99 -0.17 16.62 11.28
CA ALA A 99 -0.67 16.23 9.96
C ALA A 99 0.45 15.76 9.01
N GLY A 100 1.64 16.37 9.09
CA GLY A 100 2.82 15.95 8.35
C GLY A 100 3.30 14.56 8.79
N VAL A 101 3.27 14.27 10.09
CA VAL A 101 3.59 12.94 10.65
C VAL A 101 2.61 11.89 10.14
N ILE A 102 1.30 12.16 10.19
CA ILE A 102 0.27 11.25 9.66
C ILE A 102 0.48 10.99 8.17
N ARG A 103 0.74 12.04 7.38
CA ARG A 103 1.00 11.88 5.94
C ARG A 103 2.23 11.04 5.64
N ARG A 104 3.30 11.22 6.42
CA ARG A 104 4.52 10.42 6.27
C ARG A 104 4.26 8.96 6.62
N LEU A 105 3.62 8.73 7.77
CA LEU A 105 3.28 7.39 8.25
C LEU A 105 2.35 6.66 7.28
N ALA A 106 1.31 7.32 6.79
CA ALA A 106 0.40 6.76 5.78
C ALA A 106 1.14 6.40 4.48
N GLY A 107 2.06 7.25 4.03
CA GLY A 107 2.89 7.00 2.85
C GLY A 107 3.82 5.81 3.03
N ASP A 108 4.49 5.68 4.18
CA ASP A 108 5.43 4.59 4.44
C ASP A 108 4.71 3.27 4.71
N LEU A 109 3.58 3.27 5.44
CA LEU A 109 2.78 2.08 5.71
C LEU A 109 2.07 1.54 4.46
N SER A 110 1.55 2.41 3.59
CA SER A 110 0.92 1.95 2.34
C SER A 110 1.96 1.40 1.37
N LEU A 111 3.18 1.96 1.38
CA LEU A 111 4.30 1.44 0.61
C LEU A 111 4.75 0.07 1.13
N TRP A 112 4.81 -0.10 2.45
CA TRP A 112 5.10 -1.41 3.08
C TRP A 112 4.02 -2.44 2.73
N THR A 113 2.74 -2.06 2.82
CA THR A 113 1.60 -2.93 2.49
C THR A 113 1.67 -3.40 1.04
N LEU A 114 2.01 -2.49 0.11
CA LEU A 114 2.23 -2.82 -1.29
C LEU A 114 3.32 -3.88 -1.45
N GLY A 115 4.47 -3.70 -0.80
CA GLY A 115 5.57 -4.67 -0.84
C GLY A 115 5.18 -6.03 -0.26
N ALA A 116 4.44 -6.06 0.84
CA ALA A 116 3.95 -7.28 1.46
C ALA A 116 2.98 -8.06 0.55
N VAL A 117 2.05 -7.37 -0.10
CA VAL A 117 1.12 -7.99 -1.06
C VAL A 117 1.89 -8.55 -2.27
N ILE A 118 2.82 -7.77 -2.84
CA ILE A 118 3.65 -8.25 -3.96
C ILE A 118 4.45 -9.48 -3.57
N THR A 119 5.00 -9.52 -2.36
CA THR A 119 5.75 -10.67 -1.82
C THR A 119 4.84 -11.90 -1.75
N LEU A 120 3.68 -11.79 -1.09
CA LEU A 120 2.70 -12.86 -1.02
C LEU A 120 2.31 -13.39 -2.40
N SER A 121 2.00 -12.50 -3.34
CA SER A 121 1.55 -12.88 -4.68
C SER A 121 2.65 -13.54 -5.51
N SER A 122 3.87 -13.01 -5.49
CA SER A 122 4.99 -13.57 -6.24
C SER A 122 5.41 -14.94 -5.71
N SER A 123 5.49 -15.10 -4.39
CA SER A 123 5.77 -16.39 -3.76
C SER A 123 4.66 -17.41 -4.05
N PHE A 124 3.39 -17.00 -4.02
CA PHE A 124 2.26 -17.86 -4.37
C PHE A 124 2.36 -18.35 -5.82
N LEU A 125 2.61 -17.44 -6.77
CA LEU A 125 2.76 -17.79 -8.19
C LEU A 125 3.95 -18.72 -8.41
N MET A 126 5.05 -18.51 -7.71
CA MET A 126 6.23 -19.38 -7.80
C MET A 126 5.97 -20.79 -7.23
N VAL A 127 5.24 -20.91 -6.12
CA VAL A 127 4.84 -22.23 -5.61
C VAL A 127 3.87 -22.92 -6.58
N ALA A 128 2.96 -22.17 -7.18
CA ALA A 128 2.01 -22.70 -8.16
C ALA A 128 2.67 -23.23 -9.45
N THR A 129 3.89 -22.79 -9.79
CA THR A 129 4.65 -23.37 -10.91
C THR A 129 5.42 -24.63 -10.54
N ILE A 130 5.61 -24.90 -9.24
CA ILE A 130 6.37 -26.05 -8.74
C ILE A 130 5.44 -27.22 -8.37
N VAL A 131 4.27 -26.91 -7.80
CA VAL A 131 3.30 -27.90 -7.33
C VAL A 131 2.35 -28.31 -8.46
N GLU A 132 1.96 -29.59 -8.50
CA GLU A 132 0.95 -30.08 -9.44
C GLU A 132 -0.43 -29.48 -9.10
N VAL A 133 -0.92 -28.57 -9.96
CA VAL A 133 -2.21 -27.90 -9.80
C VAL A 133 -3.33 -28.76 -10.38
N LYS A 134 -4.30 -29.17 -9.55
CA LYS A 134 -5.47 -29.94 -10.01
C LYS A 134 -6.48 -29.04 -10.70
N ARG A 135 -7.35 -29.63 -11.52
CA ARG A 135 -8.43 -28.88 -12.20
C ARG A 135 -9.35 -28.11 -11.23
N SER A 136 -9.54 -28.62 -10.02
CA SER A 136 -10.32 -27.97 -8.95
C SER A 136 -9.70 -26.65 -8.47
N ASP A 137 -8.39 -26.48 -8.64
CA ASP A 137 -7.63 -25.43 -7.95
C ASP A 137 -7.45 -24.17 -8.83
N TYR A 138 -7.75 -24.26 -10.13
CA TYR A 138 -7.66 -23.12 -11.05
C TYR A 138 -8.60 -21.96 -10.70
N LEU A 139 -9.82 -22.26 -10.22
CA LEU A 139 -10.77 -21.21 -9.84
C LEU A 139 -10.27 -20.43 -8.60
N PRO A 140 -9.89 -21.09 -7.49
CA PRO A 140 -9.23 -20.42 -6.36
C PRO A 140 -7.97 -19.65 -6.78
N LEU A 141 -7.11 -20.23 -7.62
CA LEU A 141 -5.89 -19.59 -8.13
C LEU A 141 -6.20 -18.28 -8.89
N GLY A 142 -7.22 -18.31 -9.76
CA GLY A 142 -7.69 -17.16 -10.51
C GLY A 142 -8.24 -16.06 -9.59
N LEU A 143 -9.09 -16.42 -8.64
CA LEU A 143 -9.66 -15.48 -7.67
C LEU A 143 -8.57 -14.81 -6.82
N PHE A 144 -7.59 -15.59 -6.34
CA PHE A 144 -6.45 -15.05 -5.60
C PHE A 144 -5.65 -14.06 -6.47
N SER A 145 -5.33 -14.44 -7.72
CA SER A 145 -4.55 -13.60 -8.63
C SER A 145 -5.24 -12.28 -8.95
N ILE A 146 -6.55 -12.31 -9.20
CA ILE A 146 -7.36 -11.11 -9.44
C ILE A 146 -7.41 -10.23 -8.20
N THR A 147 -7.64 -10.82 -7.02
CA THR A 147 -7.70 -10.08 -5.75
C THR A 147 -6.36 -9.43 -5.43
N ALA A 148 -5.27 -10.16 -5.60
CA ALA A 148 -3.91 -9.65 -5.46
C ALA A 148 -3.64 -8.47 -6.40
N LEU A 149 -4.00 -8.59 -7.68
CA LEU A 149 -3.83 -7.51 -8.64
C LEU A 149 -4.64 -6.26 -8.26
N MET A 150 -5.89 -6.43 -7.81
CA MET A 150 -6.71 -5.33 -7.30
C MET A 150 -6.09 -4.67 -6.07
N MET A 151 -5.52 -5.45 -5.14
CA MET A 151 -4.83 -4.90 -3.97
C MET A 151 -3.55 -4.13 -4.36
N ILE A 152 -2.72 -4.69 -5.24
CA ILE A 152 -1.49 -4.04 -5.71
C ILE A 152 -1.81 -2.72 -6.40
N THR A 153 -2.79 -2.72 -7.31
CA THR A 153 -3.20 -1.51 -8.03
C THR A 153 -3.87 -0.48 -7.11
N GLY A 154 -4.77 -0.92 -6.23
CA GLY A 154 -5.46 -0.05 -5.27
C GLY A 154 -4.51 0.59 -4.26
N VAL A 155 -3.69 -0.20 -3.58
CA VAL A 155 -2.70 0.30 -2.61
C VAL A 155 -1.64 1.15 -3.31
N GLY A 156 -1.20 0.76 -4.52
CA GLY A 156 -0.28 1.55 -5.34
C GLY A 156 -0.87 2.91 -5.72
N ALA A 157 -2.13 2.97 -6.13
CA ALA A 157 -2.83 4.22 -6.43
C ALA A 157 -2.94 5.11 -5.18
N ILE A 158 -3.37 4.56 -4.05
CA ILE A 158 -3.46 5.32 -2.79
C ILE A 158 -2.09 5.87 -2.39
N ASN A 159 -1.05 5.03 -2.44
CA ASN A 159 0.31 5.46 -2.13
C ASN A 159 0.78 6.61 -3.03
N PHE A 160 0.48 6.52 -4.34
CA PHE A 160 0.75 7.59 -5.29
C PHE A 160 0.03 8.89 -4.89
N PHE A 161 -1.26 8.84 -4.57
CA PHE A 161 -2.02 10.02 -4.13
C PHE A 161 -1.50 10.59 -2.81
N VAL A 162 -1.04 9.77 -1.87
CA VAL A 162 -0.48 10.23 -0.59
C VAL A 162 0.94 10.80 -0.75
N ARG A 163 1.77 10.29 -1.66
CA ARG A 163 3.15 10.74 -1.84
C ARG A 163 3.33 11.87 -2.84
N ARG A 164 2.40 12.06 -3.78
CA ARG A 164 2.49 13.16 -4.76
C ARG A 164 2.44 14.54 -4.11
N SER A 165 3.17 15.50 -4.64
CA SER A 165 3.17 16.87 -4.11
C SER A 165 1.87 17.63 -4.44
N ALA A 166 1.20 17.28 -5.54
CA ALA A 166 -0.04 17.93 -5.96
C ALA A 166 -1.25 17.51 -5.09
N PRO A 167 -2.18 18.42 -4.79
CA PRO A 167 -3.41 18.08 -4.07
C PRO A 167 -4.29 17.15 -4.92
N THR A 168 -5.30 16.49 -4.33
CA THR A 168 -6.19 15.59 -5.05
C THR A 168 -7.13 16.34 -6.01
N PRO A 169 -7.72 15.68 -7.03
CA PRO A 169 -8.69 16.33 -7.93
C PRO A 169 -9.92 16.90 -7.18
N LEU A 170 -10.16 16.47 -5.94
CA LEU A 170 -11.23 17.04 -5.11
C LEU A 170 -11.03 18.53 -4.84
N THR A 171 -9.77 18.97 -4.66
CA THR A 171 -9.44 20.39 -4.50
C THR A 171 -9.76 21.21 -5.74
N THR A 172 -9.54 20.66 -6.94
CA THR A 172 -9.86 21.34 -8.20
C THR A 172 -11.37 21.44 -8.45
N LEU A 173 -12.16 20.51 -7.91
CA LEU A 173 -13.62 20.48 -8.09
C LEU A 173 -14.36 21.46 -7.17
N THR A 174 -13.90 21.62 -5.93
CA THR A 174 -14.66 22.35 -4.90
C THR A 174 -13.90 23.53 -4.31
N ASN A 175 -12.59 23.38 -4.11
CA ASN A 175 -11.70 24.28 -3.39
C ASN A 175 -12.25 24.80 -2.03
N ASN A 176 -13.27 24.15 -1.48
CA ASN A 176 -13.97 24.58 -0.28
C ASN A 176 -13.53 23.68 0.89
N PRO A 177 -12.84 24.23 1.91
CA PRO A 177 -12.27 23.43 2.99
C PRO A 177 -13.34 22.71 3.83
N ILE A 178 -14.55 23.27 3.95
CA ILE A 178 -15.66 22.63 4.68
C ILE A 178 -16.13 21.39 3.92
N LEU A 179 -16.34 21.53 2.61
CA LEU A 179 -16.79 20.42 1.77
C LEU A 179 -15.74 19.31 1.67
N ILE A 180 -14.46 19.67 1.56
CA ILE A 180 -13.33 18.73 1.61
C ILE A 180 -13.35 17.94 2.92
N SER A 181 -13.49 18.64 4.06
CA SER A 181 -13.55 18.00 5.38
C SER A 181 -14.75 17.06 5.52
N LEU A 182 -15.91 17.44 4.98
CA LEU A 182 -17.11 16.59 5.00
C LEU A 182 -16.93 15.33 4.16
N VAL A 183 -16.42 15.44 2.93
CA VAL A 183 -16.21 14.29 2.04
C VAL A 183 -15.22 13.30 2.67
N TYR A 184 -14.08 13.78 3.15
CA TYR A 184 -13.10 12.91 3.80
C TYR A 184 -13.57 12.40 5.16
N GLY A 185 -14.34 13.18 5.91
CA GLY A 185 -14.96 12.77 7.17
C GLY A 185 -15.93 11.62 6.97
N LEU A 186 -16.83 11.72 5.97
CA LEU A 186 -17.75 10.65 5.60
C LEU A 186 -17.01 9.40 5.12
N ALA A 187 -15.99 9.57 4.27
CA ALA A 187 -15.16 8.46 3.80
C ALA A 187 -14.44 7.75 4.96
N THR A 188 -13.91 8.52 5.93
CA THR A 188 -13.26 7.97 7.12
C THR A 188 -14.26 7.20 7.98
N ALA A 189 -15.44 7.76 8.23
CA ALA A 189 -16.47 7.11 9.04
C ALA A 189 -16.95 5.80 8.40
N LEU A 190 -17.19 5.78 7.09
CA LEU A 190 -17.53 4.57 6.34
C LEU A 190 -16.43 3.51 6.44
N LEU A 191 -15.17 3.92 6.29
CA LEU A 191 -14.04 2.99 6.29
C LEU A 191 -13.78 2.43 7.70
N VAL A 192 -13.91 3.25 8.73
CA VAL A 192 -13.88 2.82 10.14
C VAL A 192 -15.01 1.82 10.41
N PHE A 193 -16.23 2.11 9.95
CA PHE A 193 -17.36 1.19 10.12
C PHE A 193 -17.10 -0.17 9.47
N ILE A 194 -16.55 -0.20 8.26
CA ILE A 194 -16.19 -1.44 7.56
C ILE A 194 -15.11 -2.21 8.34
N VAL A 195 -14.05 -1.54 8.78
CA VAL A 195 -12.94 -2.17 9.52
C VAL A 195 -13.42 -2.71 10.86
N LEU A 196 -14.21 -1.94 11.63
CA LEU A 196 -14.78 -2.39 12.90
C LEU A 196 -15.72 -3.57 12.71
N LYS A 197 -16.56 -3.54 11.67
CA LYS A 197 -17.43 -4.67 11.35
C LYS A 197 -16.61 -5.92 11.05
N GLN A 198 -15.54 -5.81 10.26
CA GLN A 198 -14.65 -6.94 9.98
C GLN A 198 -13.98 -7.50 11.24
N LEU A 199 -13.58 -6.65 12.18
CA LEU A 199 -13.01 -7.07 13.46
C LEU A 199 -14.02 -7.80 14.38
N GLN A 200 -15.33 -7.57 14.22
CA GLN A 200 -16.37 -8.28 14.97
C GLN A 200 -16.67 -9.68 14.42
N PHE A 201 -16.23 -10.00 13.20
CA PHE A 201 -16.40 -11.32 12.56
C PHE A 201 -15.15 -12.21 12.67
N ILE A 202 -14.11 -11.76 13.39
CA ILE A 202 -12.89 -12.52 13.75
C ILE A 202 -13.01 -12.91 15.23
#